data_AF-K1GTE8-F1
#
_entry.id   AF-K1GTE8-F1
#
_cell.length_a   1.000
_cell.length_b   1.000
_cell.length_c   1.000
_cell.angle_alpha   90.00
_cell.angle_beta   90.00
_cell.angle_gamma   90.00
#
_symmetry.space_group_name_H-M   'P 1'
#
loop_
_entity.id
_entity.type
_entity.pdbx_description
1 polymer ?
#
loop_
_entity_poly.entity_id
_entity_poly.type
_entity_poly.pdbx_seq_one_letter_code
_entity_poly.pdbx_strand_id
1 'polypeptide(L)'
;MKKILLIILLFILTGCTVIQYSYYPKPLNNINADYKEYVYISTYLEKYLDEKSLIEHISVYDKRNSGMNKHYVKILSPTVKVIYNNKEYIVNVDRKYRYTISLLEQNIKINNDFTMYIGKVELDNGKIIDIPPLKFEKI
;
A
#
# COMPACT_ATOMS: atom_id res chain seq x y z
N MET A 1 40.97 -12.19 -33.53
CA MET A 1 39.50 -12.14 -33.30
C MET A 1 39.03 -12.64 -31.92
N LYS A 2 39.91 -12.80 -30.90
CA LYS A 2 39.50 -13.23 -29.54
C LYS A 2 39.20 -12.10 -28.55
N LYS A 3 39.70 -10.88 -28.80
CA LYS A 3 39.56 -9.73 -27.87
C LYS A 3 38.21 -9.01 -27.98
N ILE A 4 37.56 -9.05 -29.15
CA ILE A 4 36.24 -8.41 -29.36
C ILE A 4 35.13 -9.21 -28.67
N LEU A 5 35.25 -10.55 -28.62
CA LEU A 5 34.28 -11.42 -27.94
C LEU A 5 34.22 -11.15 -26.43
N LEU A 6 35.36 -10.80 -25.82
CA LEU A 6 35.44 -10.50 -24.39
C LEU A 6 34.73 -9.19 -24.02
N ILE A 7 34.75 -8.19 -24.92
CA ILE A 7 34.10 -6.88 -24.69
C ILE A 7 32.57 -7.01 -24.80
N ILE A 8 32.08 -7.82 -25.74
CA ILE A 8 30.64 -8.07 -25.89
C ILE A 8 30.10 -8.85 -24.67
N LEU A 9 30.90 -9.73 -24.06
CA LEU A 9 30.50 -10.48 -22.86
C LEU A 9 30.39 -9.59 -21.59
N LEU A 10 31.12 -8.48 -21.49
CA LEU A 10 31.00 -7.57 -20.34
C LEU A 10 29.70 -6.75 -20.35
N PHE A 11 29.17 -6.40 -21.52
CA PHE A 11 27.95 -5.58 -21.63
C PHE A 11 26.66 -6.34 -21.25
N ILE A 12 26.65 -7.67 -21.38
CA ILE A 12 25.49 -8.50 -21.02
C ILE A 12 25.36 -8.77 -19.51
N LEU A 13 26.36 -8.39 -18.71
CA LEU A 13 26.40 -8.66 -17.27
C LEU A 13 25.99 -7.46 -16.40
N THR A 14 25.82 -6.26 -16.98
CA THR A 14 25.17 -5.15 -16.28
C THR A 14 23.66 -5.23 -16.52
N GLY A 15 23.03 -6.31 -16.05
CA GLY A 15 21.58 -6.33 -15.90
C GLY A 15 21.22 -5.21 -14.93
N CYS A 16 20.73 -4.08 -15.44
CA CYS A 16 20.28 -2.98 -14.61
C CYS A 16 19.02 -3.45 -13.87
N THR A 17 19.19 -4.00 -12.67
CA THR A 17 18.05 -4.35 -11.81
C THR A 17 17.40 -3.04 -11.39
N VAL A 18 16.28 -2.71 -12.02
CA VAL A 18 15.47 -1.56 -11.63
C VAL A 18 14.88 -1.87 -10.25
N ILE A 19 15.40 -1.22 -9.22
CA ILE A 19 14.86 -1.33 -7.86
C ILE A 19 13.55 -0.54 -7.82
N GLN A 20 12.45 -1.23 -7.47
CA GLN A 20 11.15 -0.60 -7.21
C GLN A 20 10.85 -0.70 -5.72
N TYR A 21 10.49 0.43 -5.12
CA TYR A 21 10.14 0.49 -3.71
C TYR A 21 8.64 0.31 -3.51
N SER A 22 8.27 -0.39 -2.43
CA SER A 22 6.87 -0.58 -2.05
C SER A 22 6.72 -0.70 -0.54
N TYR A 23 5.48 -0.71 -0.04
CA TYR A 23 5.20 -0.99 1.36
C TYR A 23 4.25 -2.17 1.48
N TYR A 24 4.64 -3.14 2.30
CA TYR A 24 3.85 -4.34 2.52
C TYR A 24 3.10 -4.26 3.86
N PRO A 25 1.75 -4.38 3.87
CA PRO A 25 0.97 -4.37 5.10
C PRO A 25 1.06 -5.70 5.85
N LYS A 26 1.52 -5.65 7.09
CA LYS A 26 1.54 -6.76 8.05
C LYS A 26 0.68 -6.45 9.28
N PRO A 27 -0.24 -7.35 9.68
CA PRO A 27 -0.96 -7.21 10.94
C PRO A 27 0.00 -7.15 12.13
N LEU A 28 -0.25 -6.24 13.06
CA LEU A 28 0.52 -6.18 14.32
C LEU A 28 0.22 -7.35 15.25
N ASN A 29 -0.90 -8.03 15.05
CA ASN A 29 -1.29 -9.24 15.76
C ASN A 29 -2.16 -10.12 14.86
N ASN A 30 -2.46 -11.34 15.32
CA ASN A 30 -3.24 -12.31 14.54
C ASN A 30 -4.76 -12.15 14.66
N ILE A 31 -5.24 -11.18 15.45
CA ILE A 31 -6.68 -10.94 15.60
C ILE A 31 -7.19 -10.32 14.30
N ASN A 32 -8.26 -10.87 13.72
CA ASN A 32 -8.85 -10.45 12.44
C ASN A 32 -7.86 -10.47 11.25
N ALA A 33 -6.79 -11.27 11.31
CA ALA A 33 -5.81 -11.39 10.24
C ALA A 33 -6.37 -12.03 8.95
N ASP A 34 -7.54 -12.67 9.06
CA ASP A 34 -8.33 -13.24 7.96
C ASP A 34 -8.91 -12.17 7.01
N TYR A 35 -8.82 -10.88 7.33
CA TYR A 35 -9.20 -9.80 6.40
C TYR A 35 -8.57 -9.95 5.01
N LYS A 36 -7.36 -10.55 4.92
CA LYS A 36 -6.62 -10.82 3.68
C LYS A 36 -7.33 -11.80 2.73
N GLU A 37 -8.31 -12.55 3.23
CA GLU A 37 -9.18 -13.39 2.41
C GLU A 37 -10.19 -12.55 1.61
N TYR A 38 -10.53 -11.37 2.11
CA TYR A 38 -11.62 -10.54 1.58
C TYR A 38 -11.13 -9.28 0.87
N VAL A 39 -10.07 -8.65 1.37
CA VAL A 39 -9.57 -7.39 0.82
C VAL A 39 -8.06 -7.41 0.58
N TYR A 40 -7.62 -6.59 -0.37
CA TYR A 40 -6.22 -6.26 -0.62
C TYR A 40 -5.99 -4.79 -0.27
N ILE A 41 -4.79 -4.46 0.23
CA ILE A 41 -4.43 -3.09 0.62
C ILE A 41 -3.13 -2.74 -0.08
N SER A 42 -3.15 -1.65 -0.85
CA SER A 42 -2.02 -1.18 -1.66
C SER A 42 -1.55 0.19 -1.20
N THR A 43 -0.24 0.41 -1.25
CA THR A 43 0.35 1.74 -1.13
C THR A 43 0.84 2.25 -2.48
N TYR A 44 0.64 3.53 -2.75
CA TYR A 44 1.11 4.19 -3.95
C TYR A 44 2.14 5.26 -3.57
N LEU A 45 3.27 5.26 -4.26
CA LEU A 45 4.37 6.21 -4.04
C LEU A 45 4.35 7.29 -5.10
N GLU A 46 4.71 8.51 -4.73
CA GLU A 46 4.85 9.62 -5.68
C GLU A 46 5.87 9.27 -6.79
N LYS A 47 6.93 8.55 -6.42
CA LYS A 47 7.99 8.04 -7.31
C LYS A 47 8.43 6.64 -6.87
N TYR A 48 7.98 5.59 -7.56
CA TYR A 48 8.27 4.20 -7.14
C TYR A 48 9.74 3.74 -7.34
N LEU A 49 10.56 4.52 -8.06
CA LEU A 49 11.99 4.27 -8.28
C LEU A 49 12.90 5.06 -7.33
N ASP A 50 12.32 5.89 -6.46
CA ASP A 50 13.06 6.73 -5.52
C ASP A 50 12.93 6.15 -4.11
N GLU A 51 14.06 5.82 -3.49
CA GLU A 51 14.08 5.30 -2.12
C GLU A 51 13.45 6.30 -1.14
N LYS A 52 13.63 7.60 -1.34
CA LYS A 52 13.13 8.64 -0.42
C LYS A 52 11.71 9.08 -0.74
N SER A 53 11.08 8.42 -1.72
CA SER A 53 9.74 8.71 -2.17
C SER A 53 8.72 8.68 -1.04
N LEU A 54 7.83 9.66 -1.07
CA LEU A 54 6.73 9.76 -0.13
C LEU A 54 5.59 8.83 -0.56
N ILE A 55 4.86 8.30 0.41
CA ILE A 55 3.60 7.60 0.16
C ILE A 55 2.54 8.63 -0.21
N GLU A 56 2.05 8.55 -1.45
CA GLU A 56 0.99 9.40 -1.98
C GLU A 56 -0.34 9.07 -1.32
N HIS A 57 -0.77 7.81 -1.46
CA HIS A 57 -2.04 7.34 -0.94
C HIS A 57 -2.03 5.83 -0.66
N ILE A 58 -3.00 5.39 0.14
CA ILE A 58 -3.28 3.97 0.40
C ILE A 58 -4.67 3.67 -0.10
N SER A 59 -4.85 2.53 -0.75
CA SER A 59 -6.15 2.07 -1.24
C SER A 59 -6.49 0.68 -0.71
N VAL A 60 -7.76 0.47 -0.40
CA VAL A 60 -8.34 -0.82 -0.03
C VAL A 60 -9.16 -1.33 -1.22
N TYR A 61 -9.03 -2.60 -1.57
CA TYR A 61 -9.75 -3.20 -2.68
C TYR A 61 -10.46 -4.46 -2.23
N ASP A 62 -11.66 -4.69 -2.74
CA ASP A 62 -12.31 -5.99 -2.64
C ASP A 62 -11.52 -7.02 -3.47
N LYS A 63 -11.11 -8.13 -2.87
CA LYS A 63 -10.30 -9.16 -3.54
C LYS A 63 -11.07 -9.86 -4.66
N ARG A 64 -12.40 -9.83 -4.64
CA ARG A 64 -13.27 -10.35 -5.71
C ARG A 64 -13.24 -9.47 -6.96
N ASN A 65 -12.73 -8.23 -6.86
CA ASN A 65 -12.63 -7.28 -7.97
C ASN A 65 -11.48 -7.61 -8.94
N SER A 66 -11.27 -8.89 -9.25
CA SER A 66 -10.26 -9.40 -10.17
C SER A 66 -10.85 -10.03 -11.45
N GLY A 67 -12.19 -10.04 -11.57
CA GLY A 67 -12.92 -10.64 -12.70
C GLY A 67 -13.70 -9.63 -13.54
N MET A 68 -14.64 -10.14 -14.35
CA MET A 68 -15.55 -9.30 -15.15
C MET A 68 -16.54 -8.52 -14.27
N ASN A 69 -16.94 -9.09 -13.14
CA ASN A 69 -17.83 -8.44 -12.19
C ASN A 69 -17.05 -7.43 -11.34
N LYS A 70 -17.54 -6.19 -11.31
CA LYS A 70 -16.99 -5.15 -10.45
C LYS A 70 -17.50 -5.34 -9.03
N HIS A 71 -16.55 -5.42 -8.10
CA HIS A 71 -16.84 -5.48 -6.68
C HIS A 71 -16.26 -4.26 -5.97
N TYR A 72 -17.01 -3.77 -4.99
CA TYR A 72 -16.68 -2.53 -4.30
C TYR A 72 -16.49 -2.75 -2.81
N VAL A 73 -15.62 -1.93 -2.23
CA VAL A 73 -15.38 -1.84 -0.81
C VAL A 73 -15.46 -0.37 -0.39
N LYS A 74 -15.96 -0.10 0.81
CA LYS A 74 -15.91 1.23 1.42
C LYS A 74 -15.38 1.12 2.85
N ILE A 75 -14.47 2.01 3.20
CA ILE A 75 -14.04 2.26 4.57
C ILE A 75 -15.20 2.96 5.28
N LEU A 76 -15.61 2.39 6.41
CA LEU A 76 -16.79 2.85 7.14
C LEU A 76 -16.51 4.13 7.92
N SER A 77 -15.30 4.26 8.47
CA SER A 77 -14.89 5.46 9.19
C SER A 77 -14.58 6.61 8.22
N PRO A 78 -15.02 7.85 8.51
CA PRO A 78 -14.64 9.02 7.71
C PRO A 78 -13.17 9.40 7.89
N THR A 79 -12.53 8.93 8.96
CA THR A 79 -11.12 9.17 9.26
C THR A 79 -10.42 7.89 9.70
N VAL A 80 -9.14 7.77 9.40
CA VAL A 80 -8.26 6.71 9.88
C VAL A 80 -7.14 7.30 10.72
N LYS A 81 -6.49 6.46 11.53
CA LYS A 81 -5.34 6.86 12.32
C LYS A 81 -4.05 6.32 11.71
N VAL A 82 -3.03 7.17 11.61
CA VAL A 82 -1.67 6.82 11.20
C VAL A 82 -0.69 7.17 12.31
N ILE A 83 0.23 6.26 12.62
CA ILE A 83 1.34 6.47 13.55
C ILE A 83 2.65 6.43 12.76
N TYR A 84 3.40 7.53 12.78
CA TYR A 84 4.69 7.64 12.12
C TYR A 84 5.64 8.48 12.98
N ASN A 85 6.86 7.99 13.24
CA ASN A 85 7.85 8.63 14.12
C ASN A 85 7.28 9.06 15.49
N ASN A 86 6.53 8.16 16.15
CA ASN A 86 5.85 8.40 17.43
C ASN A 86 4.81 9.54 17.42
N LYS A 87 4.46 10.06 16.25
CA LYS A 87 3.41 11.05 16.07
C LYS A 87 2.16 10.40 15.51
N GLU A 88 1.02 10.78 16.07
CA GLU A 88 -0.30 10.38 15.60
C GLU A 88 -0.85 11.40 14.60
N TYR A 89 -1.46 10.89 13.53
CA TYR A 89 -2.15 11.67 12.51
C TYR A 89 -3.56 11.10 12.33
N ILE A 90 -4.54 11.99 12.29
CA ILE A 90 -5.90 11.67 11.87
C ILE A 90 -6.04 12.07 10.41
N VAL A 91 -6.37 11.11 9.56
CA VAL A 91 -6.38 11.27 8.10
C VAL A 91 -7.78 11.06 7.59
N ASN A 92 -8.31 12.00 6.81
CA ASN A 92 -9.62 11.82 6.20
C ASN A 92 -9.55 10.76 5.11
N VAL A 93 -10.56 9.90 5.07
CA VAL A 93 -10.84 9.03 3.93
C VAL A 93 -11.50 9.88 2.85
N ASP A 94 -11.13 9.66 1.59
CA ASP A 94 -11.76 10.38 0.48
C ASP A 94 -13.29 10.15 0.47
N ARG A 95 -14.06 11.23 0.44
CA ARG A 95 -15.52 11.17 0.52
C ARG A 95 -16.16 10.52 -0.71
N LYS A 96 -15.57 10.75 -1.88
CA LYS A 96 -16.02 10.20 -3.17
C LYS A 96 -15.49 8.78 -3.36
N TYR A 97 -14.21 8.58 -3.08
CA TYR A 97 -13.49 7.32 -3.19
C TYR A 97 -13.28 6.76 -1.80
N ARG A 98 -14.35 6.27 -1.17
CA ARG A 98 -14.36 5.74 0.21
C ARG A 98 -13.44 4.54 0.45
N TYR A 99 -12.61 4.16 -0.50
CA TYR A 99 -11.60 3.13 -0.42
C TYR A 99 -10.17 3.68 -0.46
N THR A 100 -9.98 5.00 -0.60
CA THR A 100 -8.69 5.68 -0.73
C THR A 100 -8.43 6.61 0.46
N ILE A 101 -7.18 6.62 0.93
CA ILE A 101 -6.65 7.45 2.01
C ILE A 101 -5.45 8.22 1.44
N SER A 102 -5.66 9.49 1.06
CA SER A 102 -4.61 10.35 0.51
C SER A 102 -3.76 10.97 1.62
N LEU A 103 -2.49 10.59 1.73
CA LEU A 103 -1.57 11.13 2.74
C LEU A 103 -0.96 12.45 2.29
N LEU A 104 -0.44 12.50 1.05
CA LEU A 104 0.24 13.69 0.54
C LEU A 104 -0.68 14.89 0.39
N GLU A 105 -1.90 14.67 -0.13
CA GLU A 105 -2.91 15.73 -0.25
C GLU A 105 -3.28 16.36 1.10
N GLN A 106 -3.08 15.61 2.19
CA GLN A 106 -3.32 16.06 3.56
C GLN A 106 -2.04 16.49 4.30
N ASN A 107 -0.95 16.72 3.55
CA ASN A 107 0.36 17.15 4.05
C ASN A 107 1.02 16.17 5.05
N ILE A 108 0.70 14.88 4.96
CA ILE A 108 1.30 13.83 5.79
C ILE A 108 2.41 13.16 4.98
N LYS A 109 3.66 13.44 5.33
CA LYS A 109 4.85 12.99 4.60
C LYS A 109 5.46 11.76 5.27
N ILE A 110 5.28 10.60 4.67
CA ILE A 110 5.79 9.31 5.16
C ILE A 110 6.67 8.69 4.08
N ASN A 111 7.89 8.28 4.43
CA ASN A 111 8.85 7.61 3.53
C ASN A 111 9.63 6.48 4.22
N ASN A 112 9.11 5.99 5.35
CA ASN A 112 9.64 4.85 6.07
C ASN A 112 8.50 4.07 6.74
N ASP A 113 8.81 2.97 7.41
CA ASP A 113 7.87 2.14 8.14
C ASP A 113 6.90 2.97 9.00
N PHE A 114 5.62 2.59 8.97
CA PHE A 114 4.57 3.25 9.72
C PHE A 114 3.48 2.26 10.14
N THR A 115 2.60 2.68 11.04
CA THR A 115 1.43 1.89 11.43
C THR A 115 0.15 2.64 11.08
N MET A 116 -0.87 1.93 10.61
CA MET A 116 -2.18 2.51 10.32
C MET A 116 -3.33 1.67 10.90
N TYR A 117 -4.37 2.36 11.35
CA TYR A 117 -5.60 1.80 11.89
C TYR A 117 -6.74 2.21 10.97
N ILE A 118 -7.11 1.32 10.04
CA ILE A 118 -8.17 1.56 9.05
C ILE A 118 -9.56 1.40 9.70
N GLY A 119 -9.69 0.49 10.67
CA GLY A 119 -10.95 0.19 11.33
C GLY A 119 -11.75 -0.84 10.53
N LYS A 120 -12.95 -0.47 10.07
CA LYS A 120 -13.87 -1.40 9.41
C LYS A 120 -14.09 -1.04 7.95
N VAL A 121 -14.26 -2.06 7.13
CA VAL A 121 -14.68 -1.91 5.73
C VAL A 121 -15.93 -2.72 5.46
N GLU A 122 -16.76 -2.27 4.54
CA GLU A 122 -17.97 -2.95 4.09
C GLU A 122 -17.84 -3.29 2.61
N LEU A 123 -18.07 -4.55 2.27
CA LEU A 123 -18.11 -5.04 0.89
C LEU A 123 -19.49 -4.76 0.27
N ASP A 124 -19.58 -4.82 -1.06
CA ASP A 124 -20.84 -4.59 -1.80
C ASP A 124 -22.01 -5.53 -1.45
N ASN A 125 -21.73 -6.68 -0.84
CA ASN A 125 -22.72 -7.65 -0.36
C ASN A 125 -23.15 -7.38 1.10
N GLY A 126 -22.74 -6.26 1.69
CA GLY A 126 -23.04 -5.86 3.06
C GLY A 126 -22.16 -6.53 4.12
N LYS A 127 -21.22 -7.42 3.75
CA LYS A 127 -20.30 -8.02 4.72
C LYS A 127 -19.35 -6.97 5.28
N ILE A 128 -19.28 -6.88 6.60
CA ILE A 128 -18.34 -6.01 7.32
C ILE A 128 -17.10 -6.82 7.70
N ILE A 129 -15.93 -6.26 7.39
CA ILE A 129 -14.62 -6.83 7.73
C ILE A 129 -13.91 -5.86 8.69
N ASP A 130 -13.48 -6.37 9.84
CA ASP A 130 -12.63 -5.63 10.76
C ASP A 130 -11.18 -5.76 10.31
N ILE A 131 -10.53 -4.63 10.02
CA ILE A 131 -9.12 -4.58 9.64
C ILE A 131 -8.28 -4.39 10.90
N PRO A 132 -7.34 -5.29 11.22
CA PRO A 132 -6.46 -5.10 12.37
C PRO A 132 -5.54 -3.90 12.16
N PRO A 133 -4.88 -3.40 13.22
CA PRO A 133 -3.77 -2.48 13.07
C PRO A 133 -2.68 -3.08 12.17
N LEU A 134 -2.23 -2.32 11.17
CA LEU A 134 -1.27 -2.77 10.19
C LEU A 134 0.03 -2.00 10.32
N LYS A 135 1.16 -2.71 10.40
CA LYS A 135 2.48 -2.17 10.14
C LYS A 135 2.75 -2.26 8.64
N PHE A 136 3.09 -1.14 8.02
CA PHE A 136 3.52 -1.07 6.63
C PHE A 136 5.03 -1.03 6.61
N GLU A 137 5.63 -2.08 6.05
CA GLU A 137 7.08 -2.23 6.00
C GLU A 137 7.59 -1.93 4.60
N LYS A 138 8.59 -1.08 4.50
CA LYS A 138 9.22 -0.74 3.22
C LYS A 138 10.04 -1.92 2.71
N ILE A 139 9.92 -2.21 1.41
CA ILE A 139 10.65 -3.25 0.67
C ILE A 139 11.27 -2.64 -0.57
#